data_AF-A0A7J8DYL1-F1
#
_entry.id   AF-A0A7J8DYL1-F1
#
_cell.length_a   1.000
_cell.length_b   1.000
_cell.length_c   1.000
_cell.angle_alpha   90.00
_cell.angle_beta   90.00
_cell.angle_gamma   90.00
#
_symmetry.space_group_name_H-M   'P 1'
#
loop_
_entity.id
_entity.type
_entity.pdbx_description
1 polymer ?
#
loop_
_entity_poly.entity_id
_entity_poly.type
_entity_poly.pdbx_seq_one_letter_code
_entity_poly.pdbx_strand_id
1 'polypeptide(L)'
;MELRRKHEILEVSHITQAKERNELSKEVANLEQTVTLLQKDKEYLNRQNMELSVRCAHEEDRLERLQVQLEEAKKAREEMYEKYVASRDHYKTEYENKLYNELEQIKLKTNQEIDQLRSASREMYERENRNLREARDNAVAEKDRAVMAEKDALEKHNQLLDRYRELQLSTESKISEFLHQSKLKSFESERVQLIQEETARNLTQCQLECEKYQKKLEVLTKEFYSLQASSEKRITELQAQNSEHQARLDIYEKLEKELDEIIMQTAEIENEVEAERILFSYGYGANVPTTAKRRLKQSVHLARRVLQLEKQNSLVLKDLEHQKDQVKQLSQELDRANSLLNQTQQPYSYLIESVRQRDSKIDSLKDCITQLEKDVSNLNKEKSALLQMKNQMALDLEQLLNHREELAAMKQIVTNMRNKRSEDPLLLTKTESKTVTENQKSKTLNVPTEHEDNIFIPKPTLFTKKEAPEWSKKQKMKT
;
A
#
# COMPACT_ATOMS: atom_id res chain seq x y z
N MET A 1 -48.34 194.42 204.69
CA MET A 1 -48.45 194.66 203.23
C MET A 1 -47.83 193.48 202.50
N GLU A 2 -48.62 192.49 202.07
CA GLU A 2 -48.05 191.27 201.44
C GLU A 2 -48.78 190.81 200.17
N LEU A 3 -50.11 190.94 200.11
CA LEU A 3 -50.92 190.43 199.00
C LEU A 3 -50.56 191.00 197.62
N ARG A 4 -50.17 192.28 197.49
CA ARG A 4 -49.79 192.87 196.19
C ARG A 4 -48.56 192.21 195.56
N ARG A 5 -47.54 191.87 196.36
CA ARG A 5 -46.27 191.28 195.86
C ARG A 5 -46.41 189.86 195.31
N LYS A 6 -47.49 189.15 195.63
CA LYS A 6 -47.76 187.80 195.10
C LYS A 6 -48.52 187.79 193.77
N HIS A 7 -49.19 188.89 193.40
CA HIS A 7 -49.94 188.97 192.15
C HIS A 7 -49.01 189.26 190.97
N GLU A 8 -48.13 190.25 191.14
CA GLU A 8 -47.15 190.75 190.17
C GLU A 8 -46.19 189.65 189.66
N ILE A 9 -45.79 188.71 190.53
CA ILE A 9 -44.94 187.55 190.18
C ILE A 9 -45.69 186.51 189.32
N LEU A 10 -47.00 186.32 189.58
CA LEU A 10 -47.83 185.37 188.84
C LEU A 10 -48.12 185.86 187.41
N GLU A 11 -48.35 187.16 187.26
CA GLU A 11 -48.65 187.79 185.96
C GLU A 11 -47.44 187.73 185.01
N VAL A 12 -46.22 187.95 185.50
CA VAL A 12 -44.98 187.75 184.73
C VAL A 12 -44.82 186.31 184.27
N SER A 13 -45.07 185.33 185.14
CA SER A 13 -44.94 183.89 184.82
C SER A 13 -45.86 183.46 183.67
N HIS A 14 -47.11 183.94 183.67
CA HIS A 14 -48.08 183.67 182.61
C HIS A 14 -47.65 184.25 181.25
N ILE A 15 -47.02 185.44 181.25
CA ILE A 15 -46.49 186.07 180.04
C ILE A 15 -45.32 185.26 179.44
N THR A 16 -44.47 184.64 180.26
CA THR A 16 -43.41 183.73 179.76
C THR A 16 -43.98 182.47 179.10
N GLN A 17 -44.89 181.75 179.76
CA GLN A 17 -45.49 180.53 179.17
C GLN A 17 -46.27 180.82 177.88
N ALA A 18 -46.92 181.99 177.77
CA ALA A 18 -47.59 182.41 176.55
C ALA A 18 -46.64 182.65 175.37
N LYS A 19 -45.36 182.99 175.61
CA LYS A 19 -44.34 183.11 174.57
C LYS A 19 -43.84 181.74 174.13
N GLU A 20 -43.44 180.89 175.07
CA GLU A 20 -42.96 179.52 174.80
C GLU A 20 -43.99 178.72 173.97
N ARG A 21 -45.28 178.82 174.31
CA ARG A 21 -46.36 178.16 173.55
C ARG A 21 -46.51 178.69 172.12
N ASN A 22 -46.20 179.97 171.88
CA ASN A 22 -46.26 180.58 170.55
C ASN A 22 -45.00 180.30 169.71
N GLU A 23 -43.85 180.04 170.35
CA GLU A 23 -42.62 179.62 169.66
C GLU A 23 -42.72 178.14 169.25
N LEU A 24 -43.12 177.26 170.16
CA LEU A 24 -43.44 175.86 169.84
C LEU A 24 -44.50 175.73 168.73
N SER A 25 -45.53 176.60 168.75
CA SER A 25 -46.56 176.60 167.69
C SER A 25 -46.04 177.03 166.32
N LYS A 26 -44.95 177.81 166.23
CA LYS A 26 -44.28 178.12 164.96
C LYS A 26 -43.35 177.00 164.53
N GLU A 27 -42.67 176.36 165.48
CA GLU A 27 -41.76 175.25 165.20
C GLU A 27 -42.51 174.01 164.68
N VAL A 28 -43.69 173.70 165.25
CA VAL A 28 -44.62 172.70 164.70
C VAL A 28 -45.03 173.05 163.27
N ALA A 29 -45.44 174.29 162.98
CA ALA A 29 -45.84 174.70 161.63
C ALA A 29 -44.68 174.59 160.61
N ASN A 30 -43.45 174.92 161.01
CA ASN A 30 -42.26 174.73 160.17
C ASN A 30 -41.97 173.23 159.93
N LEU A 31 -42.15 172.36 160.93
CA LEU A 31 -42.02 170.92 160.79
C LEU A 31 -43.10 170.32 159.88
N GLU A 32 -44.35 170.74 160.01
CA GLU A 32 -45.43 170.35 159.09
C GLU A 32 -45.12 170.79 157.65
N GLN A 33 -44.58 172.01 157.46
CA GLN A 33 -44.22 172.52 156.14
C GLN A 33 -43.04 171.75 155.52
N THR A 34 -42.02 171.37 156.30
CA THR A 34 -40.89 170.56 155.80
C THR A 34 -41.28 169.11 155.52
N VAL A 35 -42.12 168.48 156.36
CA VAL A 35 -42.72 167.17 156.08
C VAL A 35 -43.51 167.23 154.77
N THR A 36 -44.33 168.28 154.56
CA THR A 36 -45.11 168.47 153.33
C THR A 36 -44.22 168.63 152.09
N LEU A 37 -43.01 169.20 152.23
CA LEU A 37 -42.04 169.31 151.14
C LEU A 37 -41.42 167.94 150.80
N LEU A 38 -40.95 167.21 151.82
CA LEU A 38 -40.39 165.87 151.67
C LEU A 38 -41.42 164.86 151.13
N GLN A 39 -42.70 165.04 151.45
CA GLN A 39 -43.81 164.29 150.85
C GLN A 39 -43.82 164.44 149.32
N LYS A 40 -43.67 165.68 148.82
CA LYS A 40 -43.67 166.01 147.39
C LYS A 40 -42.41 165.52 146.69
N ASP A 41 -41.24 165.64 147.32
CA ASP A 41 -39.99 165.11 146.76
C ASP A 41 -40.01 163.58 146.66
N LYS A 42 -40.56 162.90 147.69
CA LYS A 42 -40.80 161.44 147.66
C LYS A 42 -41.77 161.06 146.54
N GLU A 43 -42.86 161.81 146.34
CA GLU A 43 -43.78 161.58 145.23
C GLU A 43 -43.12 161.81 143.86
N TYR A 44 -42.32 162.88 143.72
CA TYR A 44 -41.61 163.18 142.48
C TYR A 44 -40.61 162.08 142.13
N LEU A 45 -39.77 161.67 143.09
CA LEU A 45 -38.80 160.58 142.91
C LEU A 45 -39.49 159.24 142.65
N ASN A 46 -40.63 158.94 143.29
CA ASN A 46 -41.41 157.73 142.97
C ASN A 46 -41.95 157.78 141.53
N ARG A 47 -42.47 158.92 141.06
CA ARG A 47 -42.93 159.07 139.66
C ARG A 47 -41.77 158.90 138.68
N GLN A 48 -40.63 159.56 138.94
CA GLN A 48 -39.44 159.46 138.09
C GLN A 48 -38.87 158.03 138.05
N ASN A 49 -38.83 157.33 139.18
CA ASN A 49 -38.38 155.94 139.25
C ASN A 49 -39.37 155.00 138.54
N MET A 50 -40.68 155.25 138.63
CA MET A 50 -41.71 154.51 137.89
C MET A 50 -41.58 154.73 136.37
N GLU A 51 -41.39 155.98 135.93
CA GLU A 51 -41.13 156.31 134.52
C GLU A 51 -39.86 155.65 133.98
N LEU A 52 -38.77 155.67 134.75
CA LEU A 52 -37.53 154.98 134.37
C LEU A 52 -37.72 153.47 134.32
N SER A 53 -38.41 152.88 135.30
CA SER A 53 -38.73 151.44 135.32
C SER A 53 -39.55 151.02 134.10
N VAL A 54 -40.55 151.83 133.71
CA VAL A 54 -41.36 151.60 132.50
C VAL A 54 -40.54 151.76 131.22
N ARG A 55 -39.58 152.70 131.17
CA ARG A 55 -38.66 152.84 130.02
C ARG A 55 -37.67 151.69 129.92
N CYS A 56 -37.11 151.21 131.03
CA CYS A 56 -36.25 150.01 131.05
C CYS A 56 -37.02 148.81 130.52
N ALA A 57 -38.21 148.51 131.07
CA ALA A 57 -39.05 147.41 130.59
C ALA A 57 -39.39 147.54 129.10
N HIS A 58 -39.66 148.75 128.59
CA HIS A 58 -39.94 148.93 127.16
C HIS A 58 -38.73 148.71 126.25
N GLU A 59 -37.54 149.14 126.67
CA GLU A 59 -36.31 148.88 125.91
C GLU A 59 -35.82 147.43 126.08
N GLU A 60 -36.13 146.75 127.20
CA GLU A 60 -35.95 145.32 127.40
C GLU A 60 -36.87 144.50 126.49
N ASP A 61 -38.19 144.76 126.49
CA ASP A 61 -39.16 144.18 125.54
C ASP A 61 -38.70 144.37 124.08
N ARG A 62 -38.10 145.53 123.79
CA ARG A 62 -37.64 145.90 122.44
C ARG A 62 -36.34 145.18 122.07
N LEU A 63 -35.41 145.03 123.02
CA LEU A 63 -34.18 144.26 122.85
C LEU A 63 -34.51 142.79 122.62
N GLU A 64 -35.42 142.20 123.41
CA GLU A 64 -35.87 140.82 123.22
C GLU A 64 -36.52 140.64 121.84
N ARG A 65 -37.44 141.53 121.43
CA ARG A 65 -38.03 141.49 120.07
C ARG A 65 -37.00 141.62 118.95
N LEU A 66 -35.99 142.47 119.10
CA LEU A 66 -34.89 142.59 118.13
C LEU A 66 -33.98 141.36 118.12
N GLN A 67 -33.77 140.72 119.27
CA GLN A 67 -32.98 139.50 119.39
C GLN A 67 -33.71 138.30 118.78
N VAL A 68 -35.03 138.16 118.98
CA VAL A 68 -35.87 137.17 118.28
C VAL A 68 -35.79 137.39 116.77
N GLN A 69 -35.98 138.62 116.29
CA GLN A 69 -35.86 138.94 114.86
C GLN A 69 -34.46 138.64 114.29
N LEU A 70 -33.40 138.80 115.08
CA LEU A 70 -32.03 138.46 114.68
C LEU A 70 -31.83 136.94 114.55
N GLU A 71 -32.32 136.14 115.49
CA GLU A 71 -32.24 134.67 115.40
C GLU A 71 -33.15 134.12 114.30
N GLU A 72 -34.35 134.68 114.10
CA GLU A 72 -35.22 134.36 112.96
C GLU A 72 -34.53 134.67 111.62
N ALA A 73 -33.87 135.83 111.50
CA ALA A 73 -33.13 136.20 110.29
C ALA A 73 -31.89 135.32 110.04
N LYS A 74 -31.15 134.96 111.10
CA LYS A 74 -30.04 133.97 111.01
C LYS A 74 -30.54 132.61 110.53
N LYS A 75 -31.62 132.10 111.17
CA LYS A 75 -32.22 130.82 110.81
C LYS A 75 -32.76 130.83 109.38
N ALA A 76 -33.46 131.88 108.96
CA ALA A 76 -33.93 132.02 107.58
C ALA A 76 -32.77 132.05 106.58
N ARG A 77 -31.66 132.72 106.91
CA ARG A 77 -30.42 132.71 106.10
C ARG A 77 -29.80 131.32 106.03
N GLU A 78 -29.74 130.60 107.15
CA GLU A 78 -29.20 129.23 107.22
C GLU A 78 -30.06 128.23 106.44
N GLU A 79 -31.39 128.26 106.62
CA GLU A 79 -32.32 127.47 105.81
C GLU A 79 -32.18 127.76 104.29
N MET A 80 -31.90 129.01 103.89
CA MET A 80 -31.66 129.36 102.48
C MET A 80 -30.31 128.85 101.99
N TYR A 81 -29.26 128.87 102.82
CA TYR A 81 -27.97 128.26 102.49
C TYR A 81 -28.07 126.73 102.38
N GLU A 82 -28.81 126.07 103.27
CA GLU A 82 -29.08 124.63 103.20
C GLU A 82 -29.83 124.27 101.91
N LYS A 83 -30.90 125.01 101.58
CA LYS A 83 -31.67 124.84 100.33
C LYS A 83 -30.78 125.05 99.10
N TYR A 84 -29.89 126.06 99.11
CA TYR A 84 -28.93 126.29 98.03
C TYR A 84 -27.89 125.17 97.90
N VAL A 85 -27.28 124.73 99.01
CA VAL A 85 -26.28 123.64 99.01
C VAL A 85 -26.92 122.33 98.56
N ALA A 86 -28.09 121.98 99.10
CA ALA A 86 -28.83 120.78 98.69
C ALA A 86 -29.22 120.83 97.20
N SER A 87 -29.66 121.98 96.68
CA SER A 87 -29.97 122.14 95.26
C SER A 87 -28.71 122.03 94.38
N ARG A 88 -27.61 122.69 94.75
CA ARG A 88 -26.32 122.60 94.07
C ARG A 88 -25.82 121.15 94.00
N ASP A 89 -25.86 120.44 95.12
CA ASP A 89 -25.31 119.08 95.23
C ASP A 89 -26.24 118.04 94.58
N HIS A 90 -27.56 118.27 94.60
CA HIS A 90 -28.52 117.51 93.80
C HIS A 90 -28.24 117.68 92.29
N TYR A 91 -28.13 118.90 91.77
CA TYR A 91 -27.81 119.13 90.36
C TYR A 91 -26.44 118.57 89.98
N LYS A 92 -25.41 118.74 90.82
CA LYS A 92 -24.09 118.13 90.63
C LYS A 92 -24.22 116.61 90.49
N THR A 93 -24.91 115.96 91.42
CA THR A 93 -25.15 114.52 91.42
C THR A 93 -25.93 114.07 90.18
N GLU A 94 -26.91 114.85 89.72
CA GLU A 94 -27.60 114.56 88.46
C GLU A 94 -26.66 114.63 87.25
N TYR A 95 -25.81 115.64 87.15
CA TYR A 95 -24.87 115.76 86.03
C TYR A 95 -23.79 114.67 86.06
N GLU A 96 -23.25 114.36 87.25
CA GLU A 96 -22.30 113.25 87.43
C GLU A 96 -22.95 111.90 87.07
N ASN A 97 -24.20 111.66 87.47
CA ASN A 97 -24.95 110.46 87.10
C ASN A 97 -25.30 110.40 85.60
N LYS A 98 -25.69 111.52 84.97
CA LYS A 98 -25.96 111.58 83.52
C LYS A 98 -24.70 111.24 82.73
N LEU A 99 -23.58 111.89 83.05
CA LEU A 99 -22.28 111.61 82.43
C LEU A 99 -21.81 110.17 82.67
N TYR A 100 -21.98 109.63 83.88
CA TYR A 100 -21.65 108.22 84.17
C TYR A 100 -22.50 107.25 83.32
N ASN A 101 -23.81 107.48 83.24
CA ASN A 101 -24.72 106.66 82.44
C ASN A 101 -24.44 106.76 80.93
N GLU A 102 -24.08 107.93 80.42
CA GLU A 102 -23.67 108.13 79.02
C GLU A 102 -22.36 107.38 78.72
N LEU A 103 -21.35 107.51 79.59
CA LEU A 103 -20.09 106.78 79.46
C LEU A 103 -20.29 105.26 79.52
N GLU A 104 -21.16 104.76 80.40
CA GLU A 104 -21.45 103.33 80.51
C GLU A 104 -22.27 102.80 79.32
N GLN A 105 -23.22 103.59 78.79
CA GLN A 105 -23.90 103.26 77.53
C GLN A 105 -22.94 103.21 76.34
N ILE A 106 -21.96 104.12 76.27
CA ILE A 106 -20.92 104.10 75.23
C ILE A 106 -20.07 102.84 75.36
N LYS A 107 -19.53 102.53 76.56
CA LYS A 107 -18.78 101.28 76.80
C LYS A 107 -19.58 100.04 76.41
N LEU A 108 -20.86 99.97 76.81
CA LEU A 108 -21.72 98.83 76.53
C LEU A 108 -21.94 98.64 75.02
N LYS A 109 -22.23 99.71 74.28
CA LYS A 109 -22.36 99.69 72.82
C LYS A 109 -21.05 99.28 72.15
N THR A 110 -19.93 99.90 72.51
CA THR A 110 -18.61 99.57 71.96
C THR A 110 -18.22 98.12 72.23
N ASN A 111 -18.51 97.57 73.42
CA ASN A 111 -18.29 96.15 73.71
C ASN A 111 -19.19 95.24 72.88
N GLN A 112 -20.48 95.59 72.72
CA GLN A 112 -21.42 94.85 71.86
C GLN A 112 -20.98 94.86 70.38
N GLU A 113 -20.52 96.00 69.87
CA GLU A 113 -19.97 96.14 68.52
C GLU A 113 -18.68 95.33 68.34
N ILE A 114 -17.76 95.37 69.32
CA ILE A 114 -16.54 94.56 69.31
C ILE A 114 -16.86 93.07 69.28
N ASP A 115 -17.81 92.60 70.10
CA ASP A 115 -18.16 91.17 70.15
C ASP A 115 -18.99 90.72 68.93
N GLN A 116 -19.80 91.61 68.33
CA GLN A 116 -20.43 91.38 67.02
C GLN A 116 -19.39 91.29 65.88
N LEU A 117 -18.39 92.17 65.87
CA LEU A 117 -17.29 92.10 64.90
C LEU A 117 -16.46 90.82 65.07
N ARG A 118 -16.21 90.40 66.32
CA ARG A 118 -15.52 89.13 66.64
C ARG A 118 -16.32 87.91 66.21
N SER A 119 -17.64 87.87 66.45
CA SER A 119 -18.48 86.75 66.03
C SER A 119 -18.61 86.70 64.51
N ALA A 120 -18.92 87.81 63.85
CA ALA A 120 -19.01 87.90 62.39
C ALA A 120 -17.70 87.50 61.70
N SER A 121 -16.55 87.95 62.22
CA SER A 121 -15.23 87.54 61.72
C SER A 121 -14.98 86.05 61.90
N ARG A 122 -15.30 85.49 63.08
CA ARG A 122 -15.16 84.06 63.34
C ARG A 122 -16.04 83.23 62.40
N GLU A 123 -17.32 83.58 62.28
CA GLU A 123 -18.24 82.88 61.38
C GLU A 123 -17.82 83.00 59.90
N MET A 124 -17.24 84.14 59.48
CA MET A 124 -16.65 84.28 58.14
C MET A 124 -15.53 83.27 57.94
N TYR A 125 -14.54 83.21 58.85
CA TYR A 125 -13.45 82.23 58.76
C TYR A 125 -13.95 80.79 58.87
N GLU A 126 -15.02 80.50 59.64
CA GLU A 126 -15.62 79.16 59.74
C GLU A 126 -16.46 78.78 58.52
N ARG A 127 -17.05 79.75 57.80
CA ARG A 127 -17.65 79.53 56.47
C ARG A 127 -16.56 79.25 55.44
N GLU A 128 -15.53 80.09 55.39
CA GLU A 128 -14.40 79.94 54.47
C GLU A 128 -13.65 78.61 54.68
N ASN A 129 -13.37 78.22 55.93
CA ASN A 129 -12.75 76.94 56.25
C ASN A 129 -13.61 75.74 55.83
N ARG A 130 -14.94 75.84 55.86
CA ARG A 130 -15.83 74.78 55.34
C ARG A 130 -15.80 74.75 53.82
N ASN A 131 -15.99 75.89 53.16
CA ASN A 131 -15.91 76.01 51.70
C ASN A 131 -14.58 75.47 51.14
N LEU A 132 -13.45 75.77 51.80
CA LEU A 132 -12.12 75.28 51.41
C LEU A 132 -11.96 73.76 51.63
N ARG A 133 -12.53 73.19 52.70
CA ARG A 133 -12.55 71.74 52.92
C ARG A 133 -13.41 71.03 51.88
N GLU A 134 -14.63 71.52 51.66
CA GLU A 134 -15.56 70.99 50.66
C GLU A 134 -14.97 71.08 49.25
N ALA A 135 -14.33 72.19 48.87
CA ALA A 135 -13.61 72.32 47.60
C ALA A 135 -12.44 71.32 47.49
N ARG A 136 -11.67 71.13 48.56
CA ARG A 136 -10.58 70.15 48.64
C ARG A 136 -11.10 68.71 48.53
N ASP A 137 -12.19 68.38 49.20
CA ASP A 137 -12.82 67.05 49.16
C ASP A 137 -13.43 66.75 47.78
N ASN A 138 -14.10 67.74 47.17
CA ASN A 138 -14.59 67.65 45.79
C ASN A 138 -13.44 67.46 44.78
N ALA A 139 -12.33 68.20 44.93
CA ALA A 139 -11.15 68.07 44.07
C ALA A 139 -10.48 66.69 44.21
N VAL A 140 -10.41 66.13 45.42
CA VAL A 140 -9.95 64.75 45.65
C VAL A 140 -10.88 63.74 44.98
N ALA A 141 -12.19 63.88 45.16
CA ALA A 141 -13.19 62.99 44.55
C ALA A 141 -13.24 63.07 43.01
N GLU A 142 -12.93 64.22 42.41
CA GLU A 142 -12.75 64.36 40.95
C GLU A 142 -11.44 63.70 40.50
N LYS A 143 -10.34 63.93 41.20
CA LYS A 143 -9.04 63.30 40.93
C LYS A 143 -9.10 61.77 41.03
N ASP A 144 -9.85 61.22 42.00
CA ASP A 144 -10.03 59.77 42.13
C ASP A 144 -10.93 59.20 41.02
N ARG A 145 -11.98 59.92 40.59
CA ARG A 145 -12.78 59.55 39.41
C ARG A 145 -11.95 59.57 38.12
N ALA A 146 -11.09 60.58 37.94
CA ALA A 146 -10.17 60.66 36.80
C ALA A 146 -9.17 59.49 36.78
N VAL A 147 -8.55 59.15 37.92
CA VAL A 147 -7.62 58.01 38.04
C VAL A 147 -8.32 56.66 37.77
N MET A 148 -9.59 56.52 38.14
CA MET A 148 -10.36 55.32 37.76
C MET A 148 -10.65 55.27 36.25
N ALA A 149 -11.06 56.39 35.65
CA ALA A 149 -11.28 56.47 34.20
C ALA A 149 -9.99 56.23 33.38
N GLU A 150 -8.84 56.67 33.88
CA GLU A 150 -7.52 56.40 33.31
C GLU A 150 -7.19 54.90 33.32
N LYS A 151 -7.36 54.22 34.46
CA LYS A 151 -7.16 52.77 34.58
C LYS A 151 -8.07 51.99 33.63
N ASP A 152 -9.35 52.35 33.61
CA ASP A 152 -10.35 51.79 32.71
C ASP A 152 -9.96 51.92 31.24
N ALA A 153 -9.39 53.07 30.84
CA ALA A 153 -8.93 53.32 29.47
C ALA A 153 -7.64 52.54 29.16
N LEU A 154 -6.71 52.46 30.11
CA LEU A 154 -5.45 51.73 29.97
C LEU A 154 -5.67 50.21 29.92
N GLU A 155 -6.63 49.67 30.67
CA GLU A 155 -7.01 48.26 30.56
C GLU A 155 -7.61 47.95 29.18
N LYS A 156 -8.54 48.80 28.68
CA LYS A 156 -9.12 48.67 27.34
C LYS A 156 -8.05 48.80 26.24
N HIS A 157 -7.03 49.63 26.44
CA HIS A 157 -5.87 49.71 25.54
C HIS A 157 -5.06 48.41 25.53
N ASN A 158 -4.75 47.83 26.70
CA ASN A 158 -4.01 46.57 26.79
C ASN A 158 -4.81 45.40 26.18
N GLN A 159 -6.11 45.30 26.46
CA GLN A 159 -6.99 44.29 25.84
C GLN A 159 -7.02 44.41 24.29
N LEU A 160 -6.96 45.63 23.75
CA LEU A 160 -6.86 45.88 22.31
C LEU A 160 -5.47 45.54 21.74
N LEU A 161 -4.40 45.85 22.48
CA LEU A 161 -3.02 45.55 22.13
C LEU A 161 -2.78 44.03 22.03
N ASP A 162 -3.32 43.25 22.98
CA ASP A 162 -3.18 41.80 22.98
C ASP A 162 -4.01 41.15 21.87
N ARG A 163 -5.24 41.61 21.62
CA ARG A 163 -6.02 41.19 20.43
C ARG A 163 -5.31 41.54 19.12
N TYR A 164 -4.62 42.67 19.04
CA TYR A 164 -3.82 43.04 17.87
C TYR A 164 -2.64 42.07 17.68
N ARG A 165 -1.94 41.68 18.76
CA ARG A 165 -0.86 40.67 18.73
C ARG A 165 -1.38 39.29 18.32
N GLU A 166 -2.49 38.84 18.87
CA GLU A 166 -3.16 37.59 18.49
C GLU A 166 -3.53 37.59 17.00
N LEU A 167 -4.14 38.68 16.52
CA LEU A 167 -4.50 38.84 15.12
C LEU A 167 -3.25 38.81 14.23
N GLN A 168 -2.20 39.57 14.57
CA GLN A 168 -0.93 39.62 13.85
C GLN A 168 -0.32 38.22 13.72
N LEU A 169 -0.14 37.49 14.82
CA LEU A 169 0.38 36.12 14.82
C LEU A 169 -0.49 35.18 13.97
N SER A 170 -1.82 35.32 14.03
CA SER A 170 -2.74 34.53 13.20
C SER A 170 -2.61 34.85 11.70
N THR A 171 -2.26 36.09 11.34
CA THR A 171 -2.01 36.48 9.95
C THR A 171 -0.64 36.04 9.47
N GLU A 172 0.39 36.09 10.31
CA GLU A 172 1.74 35.60 9.99
C GLU A 172 1.75 34.08 9.77
N SER A 173 0.96 33.31 10.55
CA SER A 173 0.70 31.89 10.30
C SER A 173 0.06 31.67 8.93
N LYS A 174 -1.07 32.34 8.64
CA LYS A 174 -1.79 32.20 7.35
C LYS A 174 -0.94 32.61 6.15
N ILE A 175 -0.12 33.66 6.27
CA ILE A 175 0.84 34.06 5.23
C ILE A 175 1.87 32.94 5.01
N SER A 176 2.41 32.35 6.07
CA SER A 176 3.36 31.23 5.99
C SER A 176 2.72 29.98 5.36
N GLU A 177 1.48 29.67 5.72
CA GLU A 177 0.68 28.58 5.15
C GLU A 177 0.42 28.79 3.65
N PHE A 178 -0.02 29.99 3.23
CA PHE A 178 -0.25 30.31 1.82
C PHE A 178 1.05 30.35 1.00
N LEU A 179 2.17 30.82 1.56
CA LEU A 179 3.48 30.75 0.91
C LEU A 179 3.92 29.30 0.71
N HIS A 180 3.68 28.42 1.69
CA HIS A 180 3.98 26.99 1.54
C HIS A 180 3.09 26.31 0.49
N GLN A 181 1.78 26.57 0.51
CA GLN A 181 0.83 26.07 -0.51
C GLN A 181 1.20 26.56 -1.92
N SER A 182 1.53 27.84 -2.07
CA SER A 182 1.97 28.43 -3.34
C SER A 182 3.24 27.73 -3.88
N LYS A 183 4.23 27.49 -3.01
CA LYS A 183 5.46 26.77 -3.36
C LYS A 183 5.20 25.31 -3.77
N LEU A 184 4.31 24.61 -3.07
CA LEU A 184 3.87 23.26 -3.47
C LEU A 184 3.18 23.28 -4.84
N LYS A 185 2.32 24.27 -5.12
CA LYS A 185 1.66 24.41 -6.42
C LYS A 185 2.61 24.77 -7.56
N SER A 186 3.69 25.52 -7.29
CA SER A 186 4.79 25.70 -8.25
C SER A 186 5.41 24.34 -8.64
N PHE A 187 5.84 23.55 -7.66
CA PHE A 187 6.44 22.23 -7.91
C PHE A 187 5.48 21.24 -8.58
N GLU A 188 4.18 21.27 -8.24
CA GLU A 188 3.17 20.49 -8.95
C GLU A 188 3.05 20.92 -10.42
N SER A 189 3.05 22.24 -10.69
CA SER A 189 2.97 22.80 -12.04
C SER A 189 4.21 22.47 -12.88
N GLU A 190 5.41 22.64 -12.31
CA GLU A 190 6.69 22.29 -12.93
C GLU A 190 6.73 20.79 -13.30
N ARG A 191 6.28 19.91 -12.39
CA ARG A 191 6.18 18.46 -12.64
C ARG A 191 5.18 18.14 -13.74
N VAL A 192 4.02 18.80 -13.77
CA VAL A 192 3.00 18.61 -14.83
C VAL A 192 3.52 19.11 -16.18
N GLN A 193 4.23 20.25 -16.22
CA GLN A 193 4.85 20.76 -17.44
C GLN A 193 5.89 19.77 -18.00
N LEU A 194 6.78 19.22 -17.17
CA LEU A 194 7.77 18.24 -17.61
C LEU A 194 7.11 17.00 -18.26
N ILE A 195 6.04 16.48 -17.65
CA ILE A 195 5.26 15.35 -18.18
C ILE A 195 4.52 15.75 -19.47
N GLN A 196 3.99 16.96 -19.57
CA GLN A 196 3.36 17.49 -20.78
C GLN A 196 4.38 17.58 -21.93
N GLU A 197 5.59 18.09 -21.67
CA GLU A 197 6.63 18.17 -22.68
C GLU A 197 7.15 16.78 -23.11
N GLU A 198 7.30 15.84 -22.19
CA GLU A 198 7.67 14.46 -22.50
C GLU A 198 6.59 13.76 -23.36
N THR A 199 5.32 13.85 -22.96
CA THR A 199 4.21 13.27 -23.73
C THR A 199 4.02 13.93 -25.10
N ALA A 200 4.26 15.24 -25.22
CA ALA A 200 4.30 15.94 -26.51
C ALA A 200 5.44 15.45 -27.41
N ARG A 201 6.67 15.28 -26.88
CA ARG A 201 7.81 14.71 -27.63
C ARG A 201 7.47 13.30 -28.13
N ASN A 202 6.96 12.44 -27.23
CA ASN A 202 6.58 11.07 -27.58
C ASN A 202 5.48 11.03 -28.65
N LEU A 203 4.47 11.91 -28.57
CA LEU A 203 3.43 12.04 -29.60
C LEU A 203 4.03 12.43 -30.97
N THR A 204 4.95 13.41 -31.01
CA THR A 204 5.60 13.81 -32.27
C THR A 204 6.47 12.69 -32.86
N GLN A 205 7.13 11.87 -32.02
CA GLN A 205 7.86 10.69 -32.50
C GLN A 205 6.90 9.67 -33.11
N CYS A 206 5.80 9.33 -32.43
CA CYS A 206 4.80 8.39 -32.96
C CYS A 206 4.19 8.89 -34.28
N GLN A 207 3.94 10.20 -34.43
CA GLN A 207 3.47 10.80 -35.68
C GLN A 207 4.49 10.62 -36.83
N LEU A 208 5.78 10.89 -36.58
CA LEU A 208 6.85 10.68 -37.57
C LEU A 208 7.03 9.20 -37.93
N GLU A 209 6.84 8.29 -36.98
CA GLU A 209 6.84 6.85 -37.25
C GLU A 209 5.62 6.42 -38.08
N CYS A 210 4.41 6.92 -37.79
CA CYS A 210 3.23 6.70 -38.62
C CYS A 210 3.43 7.21 -40.05
N GLU A 211 3.95 8.43 -40.25
CA GLU A 211 4.30 8.95 -41.58
C GLU A 211 5.30 8.04 -42.31
N LYS A 212 6.33 7.56 -41.62
CA LYS A 212 7.35 6.65 -42.18
C LYS A 212 6.73 5.33 -42.62
N TYR A 213 5.83 4.75 -41.84
CA TYR A 213 5.11 3.53 -42.21
C TYR A 213 4.13 3.76 -43.36
N GLN A 214 3.42 4.90 -43.39
CA GLN A 214 2.56 5.28 -44.50
C GLN A 214 3.36 5.42 -45.81
N LYS A 215 4.46 6.18 -45.80
CA LYS A 215 5.35 6.35 -46.96
C LYS A 215 5.94 5.02 -47.43
N LYS A 216 6.28 4.09 -46.51
CA LYS A 216 6.71 2.73 -46.86
C LYS A 216 5.59 1.92 -47.52
N LEU A 217 4.36 2.03 -47.02
CA LEU A 217 3.19 1.34 -47.58
C LEU A 217 2.87 1.86 -48.99
N GLU A 218 2.88 3.18 -49.20
CA GLU A 218 2.70 3.78 -50.53
C GLU A 218 3.73 3.29 -51.57
N VAL A 219 5.00 3.09 -51.17
CA VAL A 219 6.03 2.52 -52.06
C VAL A 219 5.76 1.05 -52.35
N LEU A 220 5.51 0.23 -51.33
CA LEU A 220 5.22 -1.19 -51.50
C LEU A 220 3.95 -1.44 -52.33
N THR A 221 2.93 -0.59 -52.21
CA THR A 221 1.71 -0.65 -53.04
C THR A 221 2.01 -0.30 -54.50
N LYS A 222 2.89 0.68 -54.77
CA LYS A 222 3.33 1.00 -56.14
C LYS A 222 4.16 -0.13 -56.76
N GLU A 223 5.08 -0.71 -56.00
CA GLU A 223 5.87 -1.88 -56.41
C GLU A 223 4.98 -3.10 -56.68
N PHE A 224 4.00 -3.37 -55.80
CA PHE A 224 3.03 -4.46 -55.97
C PHE A 224 2.23 -4.30 -57.26
N TYR A 225 1.62 -3.13 -57.52
CA TYR A 225 0.86 -2.92 -58.75
C TYR A 225 1.74 -2.93 -60.01
N SER A 226 2.97 -2.43 -59.94
CA SER A 226 3.93 -2.53 -61.05
C SER A 226 4.30 -3.99 -61.34
N LEU A 227 4.52 -4.81 -60.30
CA LEU A 227 4.81 -6.23 -60.44
C LEU A 227 3.60 -6.99 -60.98
N GLN A 228 2.40 -6.72 -60.45
CA GLN A 228 1.14 -7.29 -60.94
C GLN A 228 0.96 -7.00 -62.43
N ALA A 229 1.04 -5.74 -62.86
CA ALA A 229 0.90 -5.37 -64.27
C ALA A 229 1.96 -6.02 -65.17
N SER A 230 3.21 -6.17 -64.68
CA SER A 230 4.26 -6.90 -65.42
C SER A 230 3.97 -8.41 -65.54
N SER A 231 3.36 -9.01 -64.51
CA SER A 231 2.96 -10.41 -64.47
C SER A 231 1.76 -10.66 -65.39
N GLU A 232 0.74 -9.82 -65.35
CA GLU A 232 -0.43 -9.84 -66.25
C GLU A 232 -0.02 -9.65 -67.71
N LYS A 233 0.92 -8.75 -67.99
CA LYS A 233 1.54 -8.62 -69.31
C LYS A 233 2.27 -9.91 -69.72
N ARG A 234 3.01 -10.55 -68.81
CA ARG A 234 3.72 -11.79 -69.14
C ARG A 234 2.78 -12.99 -69.34
N ILE A 235 1.68 -13.05 -68.59
CA ILE A 235 0.61 -14.04 -68.74
C ILE A 235 -0.07 -13.88 -70.10
N THR A 236 -0.43 -12.66 -70.48
CA THR A 236 -1.07 -12.38 -71.78
C THR A 236 -0.12 -12.62 -72.97
N GLU A 237 1.18 -12.28 -72.84
CA GLU A 237 2.21 -12.67 -73.82
C GLU A 237 2.30 -14.20 -73.99
N LEU A 238 2.33 -14.97 -72.88
CA LEU A 238 2.40 -16.43 -72.92
C LEU A 238 1.10 -17.07 -73.45
N GLN A 239 -0.07 -16.52 -73.12
CA GLN A 239 -1.35 -16.95 -73.68
C GLN A 239 -1.41 -16.71 -75.18
N ALA A 240 -0.95 -15.55 -75.67
CA ALA A 240 -0.85 -15.26 -77.08
C ALA A 240 0.08 -16.25 -77.80
N GLN A 241 1.29 -16.48 -77.27
CA GLN A 241 2.23 -17.48 -77.80
C GLN A 241 1.62 -18.89 -77.81
N ASN A 242 0.94 -19.30 -76.75
CA ASN A 242 0.31 -20.62 -76.68
C ASN A 242 -0.85 -20.75 -77.68
N SER A 243 -1.62 -19.68 -77.92
CA SER A 243 -2.66 -19.66 -78.97
C SER A 243 -2.09 -19.71 -80.38
N GLU A 244 -0.93 -19.08 -80.64
CA GLU A 244 -0.20 -19.16 -81.90
C GLU A 244 0.36 -20.58 -82.13
N HIS A 245 0.89 -21.20 -81.09
CA HIS A 245 1.36 -22.59 -81.13
C HIS A 245 0.20 -23.58 -81.34
N GLN A 246 -0.95 -23.39 -80.67
CA GLN A 246 -2.14 -24.20 -80.90
C GLN A 246 -2.65 -24.03 -82.35
N ALA A 247 -2.78 -22.81 -82.85
CA ALA A 247 -3.20 -22.57 -84.23
C ALA A 247 -2.25 -23.19 -85.27
N ARG A 248 -0.95 -23.26 -84.98
CA ARG A 248 0.03 -23.99 -85.80
C ARG A 248 -0.17 -25.51 -85.73
N LEU A 249 -0.40 -26.07 -84.53
CA LEU A 249 -0.71 -27.49 -84.36
C LEU A 249 -2.01 -27.87 -85.08
N ASP A 250 -3.07 -27.06 -84.96
CA ASP A 250 -4.35 -27.25 -85.66
C ASP A 250 -4.19 -27.28 -87.19
N ILE A 251 -3.19 -26.57 -87.74
CA ILE A 251 -2.85 -26.58 -89.17
C ILE A 251 -2.06 -27.84 -89.53
N TYR A 252 -1.07 -28.23 -88.72
CA TYR A 252 -0.31 -29.47 -88.94
C TYR A 252 -1.20 -30.71 -88.82
N GLU A 253 -2.10 -30.78 -87.84
CA GLU A 253 -3.07 -31.87 -87.69
C GLU A 253 -4.03 -32.00 -88.87
N LYS A 254 -4.45 -30.88 -89.48
CA LYS A 254 -5.29 -30.90 -90.69
C LYS A 254 -4.50 -31.43 -91.88
N LEU A 255 -3.27 -30.94 -92.07
CA LEU A 255 -2.38 -31.42 -93.12
C LEU A 255 -2.02 -32.90 -92.95
N GLU A 256 -1.88 -33.39 -91.71
CA GLU A 256 -1.63 -34.81 -91.41
C GLU A 256 -2.86 -35.67 -91.74
N LYS A 257 -4.07 -35.23 -91.36
CA LYS A 257 -5.33 -35.91 -91.74
C LYS A 257 -5.56 -35.93 -93.24
N GLU A 258 -5.31 -34.81 -93.93
CA GLU A 258 -5.34 -34.72 -95.40
C GLU A 258 -4.32 -35.69 -96.05
N LEU A 259 -3.10 -35.80 -95.50
CA LEU A 259 -2.08 -36.74 -95.97
C LEU A 259 -2.45 -38.21 -95.72
N ASP A 260 -3.04 -38.54 -94.57
CA ASP A 260 -3.50 -39.89 -94.26
C ASP A 260 -4.69 -40.30 -95.16
N GLU A 261 -5.62 -39.39 -95.43
CA GLU A 261 -6.69 -39.62 -96.42
C GLU A 261 -6.13 -39.87 -97.83
N ILE A 262 -5.09 -39.14 -98.25
CA ILE A 262 -4.39 -39.38 -99.52
C ILE A 262 -3.66 -40.74 -99.50
N ILE A 263 -3.02 -41.12 -98.39
CA ILE A 263 -2.35 -42.43 -98.25
C ILE A 263 -3.38 -43.56 -98.34
N MET A 264 -4.53 -43.44 -97.69
CA MET A 264 -5.65 -44.39 -97.77
C MET A 264 -6.15 -44.54 -99.21
N GLN A 265 -6.58 -43.44 -99.84
CA GLN A 265 -7.11 -43.43 -101.21
C GLN A 265 -6.09 -43.98 -102.23
N THR A 266 -4.80 -43.67 -102.07
CA THR A 266 -3.73 -44.19 -102.94
C THR A 266 -3.26 -45.60 -102.57
N ALA A 267 -3.66 -46.16 -101.42
CA ALA A 267 -3.40 -47.54 -101.04
C ALA A 267 -4.49 -48.51 -101.54
N GLU A 268 -5.75 -48.07 -101.59
CA GLU A 268 -6.90 -48.88 -102.05
C GLU A 268 -6.91 -49.13 -103.57
N ILE A 269 -6.36 -48.22 -104.37
CA ILE A 269 -6.39 -48.30 -105.84
C ILE A 269 -5.38 -49.33 -106.36
N GLU A 270 -5.86 -50.43 -106.94
CA GLU A 270 -4.99 -51.50 -107.47
C GLU A 270 -4.12 -51.05 -108.67
N ASN A 271 -4.54 -50.02 -109.42
CA ASN A 271 -3.82 -49.45 -110.55
C ASN A 271 -2.72 -48.44 -110.13
N GLU A 272 -1.44 -48.82 -110.28
CA GLU A 272 -0.31 -48.02 -109.81
C GLU A 272 -0.17 -46.65 -110.51
N VAL A 273 -0.49 -46.55 -111.81
CA VAL A 273 -0.44 -45.29 -112.58
C VAL A 273 -1.52 -44.29 -112.13
N GLU A 274 -2.65 -44.80 -111.65
CA GLU A 274 -3.81 -44.01 -111.24
C GLU A 274 -3.67 -43.55 -109.78
N ALA A 275 -3.06 -44.38 -108.93
CA ALA A 275 -2.61 -43.94 -107.61
C ALA A 275 -1.51 -42.87 -107.68
N GLU A 276 -0.53 -42.99 -108.58
CA GLU A 276 0.43 -41.89 -108.80
C GLU A 276 -0.24 -40.62 -109.33
N ARG A 277 -1.33 -40.73 -110.12
CA ARG A 277 -2.14 -39.57 -110.53
C ARG A 277 -2.83 -38.89 -109.34
N ILE A 278 -3.52 -39.63 -108.46
CA ILE A 278 -4.19 -39.04 -107.30
C ILE A 278 -3.18 -38.38 -106.35
N LEU A 279 -2.07 -39.08 -106.08
CA LEU A 279 -0.96 -38.54 -105.30
C LEU A 279 -0.44 -37.22 -105.91
N PHE A 280 -0.25 -37.19 -107.24
CA PHE A 280 0.19 -35.99 -107.97
C PHE A 280 -0.82 -34.84 -107.91
N SER A 281 -2.13 -35.09 -108.00
CA SER A 281 -3.16 -34.04 -107.93
C SER A 281 -3.20 -33.31 -106.58
N TYR A 282 -2.87 -33.99 -105.48
CA TYR A 282 -2.68 -33.37 -104.16
C TYR A 282 -1.28 -32.74 -103.97
N GLY A 283 -0.65 -32.26 -105.05
CA GLY A 283 0.54 -31.41 -104.98
C GLY A 283 1.89 -32.13 -104.80
N TYR A 284 1.92 -33.46 -104.66
CA TYR A 284 3.13 -34.29 -104.62
C TYR A 284 4.08 -34.05 -105.81
N GLY A 285 3.54 -33.61 -106.95
CA GLY A 285 4.31 -33.19 -108.12
C GLY A 285 5.09 -31.89 -107.93
N ALA A 286 4.55 -30.91 -107.21
CA ALA A 286 4.87 -29.49 -107.41
C ALA A 286 5.85 -28.88 -106.40
N ASN A 287 5.62 -29.03 -105.08
CA ASN A 287 6.34 -28.24 -104.05
C ASN A 287 6.73 -29.01 -102.77
N VAL A 288 6.57 -30.33 -102.72
CA VAL A 288 6.94 -31.14 -101.54
C VAL A 288 8.46 -31.37 -101.47
N PRO A 289 9.17 -31.05 -100.36
CA PRO A 289 10.61 -31.30 -100.21
C PRO A 289 10.98 -32.77 -100.46
N THR A 290 12.11 -33.02 -101.13
CA THR A 290 12.51 -34.35 -101.62
C THR A 290 12.54 -35.45 -100.54
N THR A 291 12.94 -35.10 -99.30
CA THR A 291 12.91 -36.03 -98.15
C THR A 291 11.49 -36.42 -97.74
N ALA A 292 10.55 -35.46 -97.72
CA ALA A 292 9.15 -35.72 -97.43
C ALA A 292 8.47 -36.47 -98.59
N LYS A 293 8.79 -36.11 -99.83
CA LYS A 293 8.35 -36.82 -101.06
C LYS A 293 8.76 -38.30 -101.03
N ARG A 294 10.00 -38.60 -100.65
CA ARG A 294 10.49 -39.97 -100.47
C ARG A 294 9.75 -40.70 -99.36
N ARG A 295 9.56 -40.07 -98.19
CA ARG A 295 8.80 -40.66 -97.06
C ARG A 295 7.37 -40.98 -97.47
N LEU A 296 6.64 -40.06 -98.10
CA LEU A 296 5.25 -40.28 -98.49
C LEU A 296 5.11 -41.45 -99.48
N LYS A 297 5.97 -41.56 -100.50
CA LYS A 297 5.96 -42.73 -101.40
C LYS A 297 6.28 -44.04 -100.66
N GLN A 298 7.18 -44.01 -99.67
CA GLN A 298 7.44 -45.18 -98.82
C GLN A 298 6.23 -45.52 -97.94
N SER A 299 5.54 -44.54 -97.35
CA SER A 299 4.30 -44.75 -96.58
C SER A 299 3.19 -45.37 -97.44
N VAL A 300 2.97 -44.88 -98.66
CA VAL A 300 1.97 -45.45 -99.60
C VAL A 300 2.32 -46.90 -99.98
N HIS A 301 3.58 -47.20 -100.29
CA HIS A 301 3.99 -48.59 -100.57
C HIS A 301 3.87 -49.50 -99.34
N LEU A 302 4.14 -48.99 -98.14
CA LEU A 302 3.95 -49.73 -96.89
C LEU A 302 2.46 -49.97 -96.58
N ALA A 303 1.61 -48.95 -96.72
CA ALA A 303 0.16 -49.07 -96.54
C ALA A 303 -0.43 -50.11 -97.50
N ARG A 304 -0.09 -50.03 -98.80
CA ARG A 304 -0.44 -51.05 -99.81
C ARG A 304 -0.02 -52.45 -99.39
N ARG A 305 1.21 -52.60 -98.88
CA ARG A 305 1.75 -53.91 -98.48
C ARG A 305 1.09 -54.43 -97.20
N VAL A 306 0.78 -53.58 -96.24
CA VAL A 306 0.05 -53.92 -95.01
C VAL A 306 -1.37 -54.35 -95.37
N LEU A 307 -2.13 -53.55 -96.14
CA LEU A 307 -3.50 -53.85 -96.56
C LEU A 307 -3.57 -55.19 -97.34
N GLN A 308 -2.59 -55.46 -98.21
CA GLN A 308 -2.45 -56.76 -98.88
C GLN A 308 -2.15 -57.91 -97.90
N LEU A 309 -1.27 -57.71 -96.91
CA LEU A 309 -0.95 -58.70 -95.88
C LEU A 309 -2.12 -58.94 -94.92
N GLU A 310 -2.91 -57.93 -94.57
CA GLU A 310 -4.13 -58.03 -93.76
C GLU A 310 -5.23 -58.79 -94.48
N LYS A 311 -5.40 -58.55 -95.79
CA LYS A 311 -6.28 -59.34 -96.67
C LYS A 311 -5.87 -60.82 -96.70
N GLN A 312 -4.57 -61.11 -96.69
CA GLN A 312 -4.03 -62.48 -96.60
C GLN A 312 -4.20 -63.09 -95.20
N ASN A 313 -3.87 -62.34 -94.14
CA ASN A 313 -3.94 -62.81 -92.76
C ASN A 313 -5.39 -63.05 -92.31
N SER A 314 -6.34 -62.26 -92.82
CA SER A 314 -7.79 -62.45 -92.62
C SER A 314 -8.36 -63.72 -93.27
N LEU A 315 -7.70 -64.25 -94.31
CA LEU A 315 -8.02 -65.56 -94.87
C LEU A 315 -7.40 -66.66 -93.99
N VAL A 316 -6.10 -66.56 -93.70
CA VAL A 316 -5.38 -67.53 -92.85
C VAL A 316 -6.00 -67.68 -91.47
N LEU A 317 -6.51 -66.60 -90.85
CA LEU A 317 -7.19 -66.66 -89.56
C LEU A 317 -8.55 -67.39 -89.63
N LYS A 318 -9.28 -67.29 -90.75
CA LYS A 318 -10.52 -68.06 -90.95
C LYS A 318 -10.22 -69.55 -91.12
N ASP A 319 -9.20 -69.88 -91.91
CA ASP A 319 -8.74 -71.25 -92.09
C ASP A 319 -8.23 -71.85 -90.77
N LEU A 320 -7.48 -71.08 -89.97
CA LEU A 320 -6.98 -71.47 -88.66
C LEU A 320 -8.09 -71.79 -87.66
N GLU A 321 -9.13 -70.95 -87.57
CA GLU A 321 -10.23 -71.20 -86.63
C GLU A 321 -11.05 -72.44 -87.05
N HIS A 322 -11.24 -72.64 -88.36
CA HIS A 322 -11.87 -73.85 -88.89
C HIS A 322 -11.07 -75.12 -88.54
N GLN A 323 -9.74 -75.07 -88.58
CA GLN A 323 -8.87 -76.17 -88.13
C GLN A 323 -8.93 -76.40 -86.61
N LYS A 324 -9.00 -75.34 -85.78
CA LYS A 324 -9.14 -75.49 -84.32
C LYS A 324 -10.42 -76.23 -83.93
N ASP A 325 -11.54 -75.95 -84.58
CA ASP A 325 -12.82 -76.61 -84.26
C ASP A 325 -12.81 -78.10 -84.62
N GLN A 326 -12.13 -78.50 -85.70
CA GLN A 326 -11.89 -79.92 -86.02
C GLN A 326 -11.03 -80.60 -84.93
N VAL A 327 -9.97 -79.95 -84.45
CA VAL A 327 -9.12 -80.48 -83.36
C VAL A 327 -9.89 -80.61 -82.04
N LYS A 328 -10.76 -79.64 -81.69
CA LYS A 328 -11.63 -79.73 -80.49
C LYS A 328 -12.54 -80.96 -80.53
N GLN A 329 -13.09 -81.30 -81.69
CA GLN A 329 -13.97 -82.47 -81.85
C GLN A 329 -13.20 -83.78 -81.60
N LEU A 330 -12.05 -83.97 -82.26
CA LEU A 330 -11.20 -85.16 -82.11
C LEU A 330 -10.71 -85.36 -80.66
N SER A 331 -10.37 -84.28 -79.95
CA SER A 331 -9.96 -84.37 -78.53
C SER A 331 -11.07 -84.96 -77.64
N GLN A 332 -12.33 -84.57 -77.86
CA GLN A 332 -13.46 -85.06 -77.06
C GLN A 332 -13.78 -86.54 -77.30
N GLU A 333 -13.37 -87.11 -78.44
CA GLU A 333 -13.51 -88.54 -78.71
C GLU A 333 -12.42 -89.35 -78.00
N LEU A 334 -11.19 -88.83 -77.97
CA LEU A 334 -10.05 -89.45 -77.29
C LEU A 334 -10.27 -89.58 -75.77
N ASP A 335 -10.80 -88.53 -75.12
CA ASP A 335 -11.05 -88.52 -73.67
C ASP A 335 -12.12 -89.55 -73.26
N ARG A 336 -13.14 -89.76 -74.11
CA ARG A 336 -14.18 -90.79 -73.91
C ARG A 336 -13.58 -92.20 -73.99
N ALA A 337 -12.69 -92.46 -74.95
CA ALA A 337 -12.02 -93.75 -75.11
C ALA A 337 -11.10 -94.08 -73.92
N ASN A 338 -10.27 -93.12 -73.49
CA ASN A 338 -9.39 -93.29 -72.32
C ASN A 338 -10.15 -93.52 -71.01
N SER A 339 -11.33 -92.89 -70.84
CA SER A 339 -12.17 -93.08 -69.65
C SER A 339 -12.68 -94.53 -69.53
N LEU A 340 -13.03 -95.17 -70.64
CA LEU A 340 -13.52 -96.55 -70.67
C LEU A 340 -12.42 -97.58 -70.37
N LEU A 341 -11.19 -97.32 -70.86
CA LEU A 341 -10.04 -98.21 -70.64
C LEU A 341 -9.61 -98.29 -69.16
N ASN A 342 -9.74 -97.19 -68.42
CA ASN A 342 -9.34 -97.16 -67.00
C ASN A 342 -10.27 -97.97 -66.08
N GLN A 343 -11.55 -98.18 -66.45
CA GLN A 343 -12.48 -98.97 -65.63
C GLN A 343 -12.18 -100.47 -65.67
N THR A 344 -11.62 -101.02 -66.76
CA THR A 344 -11.41 -102.46 -66.91
C THR A 344 -10.14 -102.99 -66.24
N GLN A 345 -9.18 -102.12 -65.90
CA GLN A 345 -7.90 -102.55 -65.31
C GLN A 345 -7.94 -102.75 -63.78
N GLN A 346 -8.85 -102.08 -63.05
CA GLN A 346 -8.85 -102.09 -61.57
C GLN A 346 -8.90 -103.49 -60.92
N PRO A 347 -9.71 -104.47 -61.38
CA PRO A 347 -9.75 -105.80 -60.77
C PRO A 347 -8.42 -106.57 -60.90
N TYR A 348 -7.69 -106.36 -62.00
CA TYR A 348 -6.40 -106.99 -62.24
C TYR A 348 -5.29 -106.39 -61.35
N SER A 349 -5.27 -105.07 -61.18
CA SER A 349 -4.30 -104.39 -60.29
C SER A 349 -4.40 -104.91 -58.85
N TYR A 350 -5.62 -105.01 -58.31
CA TYR A 350 -5.85 -105.45 -56.93
C TYR A 350 -5.41 -106.91 -56.68
N LEU A 351 -5.54 -107.77 -57.70
CA LEU A 351 -5.08 -109.16 -57.64
C LEU A 351 -3.55 -109.24 -57.62
N ILE A 352 -2.86 -108.44 -58.43
CA ILE A 352 -1.38 -108.40 -58.50
C ILE A 352 -0.78 -107.92 -57.18
N GLU A 353 -1.38 -106.91 -56.53
CA GLU A 353 -0.97 -106.42 -55.21
C GLU A 353 -1.03 -107.53 -54.14
N SER A 354 -2.12 -108.31 -54.15
CA SER A 354 -2.36 -109.43 -53.24
C SER A 354 -1.38 -110.60 -53.44
N VAL A 355 -0.92 -110.85 -54.67
CA VAL A 355 0.15 -111.83 -54.94
C VAL A 355 1.47 -111.35 -54.33
N ARG A 356 1.90 -110.11 -54.62
CA ARG A 356 3.17 -109.55 -54.14
C ARG A 356 3.32 -109.56 -52.62
N GLN A 357 2.24 -109.29 -51.88
CA GLN A 357 2.27 -109.33 -50.42
C GLN A 357 2.53 -110.74 -49.84
N ARG A 358 2.07 -111.80 -50.51
CA ARG A 358 2.35 -113.18 -50.10
C ARG A 358 3.79 -113.58 -50.39
N ASP A 359 4.30 -113.21 -51.57
CA ASP A 359 5.64 -113.62 -52.00
C ASP A 359 6.72 -112.98 -51.12
N SER A 360 6.57 -111.68 -50.79
CA SER A 360 7.43 -110.99 -49.82
C SER A 360 7.41 -111.65 -48.42
N LYS A 361 6.26 -112.22 -48.00
CA LYS A 361 6.15 -112.97 -46.75
C LYS A 361 6.94 -114.27 -46.79
N ILE A 362 6.91 -114.98 -47.93
CA ILE A 362 7.63 -116.24 -48.14
C ILE A 362 9.14 -116.01 -48.09
N ASP A 363 9.66 -114.96 -48.73
CA ASP A 363 11.10 -114.70 -48.75
C ASP A 363 11.64 -114.34 -47.36
N SER A 364 10.90 -113.56 -46.57
CA SER A 364 11.28 -113.26 -45.17
C SER A 364 11.41 -114.51 -44.26
N LEU A 365 10.73 -115.60 -44.61
CA LEU A 365 10.85 -116.88 -43.90
C LEU A 365 12.04 -117.73 -44.40
N LYS A 366 12.39 -117.65 -45.70
CA LYS A 366 13.59 -118.30 -46.25
C LYS A 366 14.87 -117.73 -45.65
N ASP A 367 14.97 -116.41 -45.53
CA ASP A 367 16.15 -115.75 -44.97
C ASP A 367 16.38 -116.19 -43.51
N CYS A 368 15.31 -116.31 -42.72
CA CYS A 368 15.35 -116.79 -41.35
C CYS A 368 15.83 -118.26 -41.25
N ILE A 369 15.41 -119.12 -42.18
CA ILE A 369 15.86 -120.53 -42.26
C ILE A 369 17.36 -120.60 -42.62
N THR A 370 17.80 -119.90 -43.66
CA THR A 370 19.22 -119.96 -44.10
C THR A 370 20.18 -119.41 -43.07
N GLN A 371 19.76 -118.42 -42.25
CA GLN A 371 20.56 -117.94 -41.12
C GLN A 371 20.68 -119.01 -40.01
N LEU A 372 19.60 -119.72 -39.67
CA LEU A 372 19.66 -120.84 -38.70
C LEU A 372 20.53 -122.01 -39.20
N GLU A 373 20.46 -122.35 -40.48
CA GLU A 373 21.33 -123.38 -41.10
C GLU A 373 22.82 -123.01 -41.01
N LYS A 374 23.14 -121.72 -41.19
CA LYS A 374 24.50 -121.18 -41.08
C LYS A 374 25.04 -121.26 -39.65
N ASP A 375 24.21 -121.00 -38.65
CA ASP A 375 24.59 -121.09 -37.24
C ASP A 375 24.78 -122.56 -36.79
N VAL A 376 23.94 -123.47 -37.26
CA VAL A 376 24.14 -124.93 -37.11
C VAL A 376 25.44 -125.39 -37.79
N SER A 377 25.76 -124.87 -38.97
CA SER A 377 27.03 -125.15 -39.67
C SER A 377 28.25 -124.72 -38.84
N ASN A 378 28.18 -123.57 -38.16
CA ASN A 378 29.27 -123.04 -37.34
C ASN A 378 29.47 -123.85 -36.06
N LEU A 379 28.40 -124.13 -35.31
CA LEU A 379 28.45 -124.99 -34.12
C LEU A 379 29.02 -126.39 -34.42
N ASN A 380 28.74 -126.94 -35.60
CA ASN A 380 29.28 -128.24 -35.99
C ASN A 380 30.79 -128.21 -36.34
N LYS A 381 31.31 -127.06 -36.83
CA LYS A 381 32.76 -126.84 -37.02
C LYS A 381 33.48 -126.73 -35.68
N GLU A 382 32.93 -125.98 -34.73
CA GLU A 382 33.47 -125.86 -33.37
C GLU A 382 33.51 -127.22 -32.66
N LYS A 383 32.42 -127.99 -32.76
CA LYS A 383 32.37 -129.38 -32.26
C LYS A 383 33.44 -130.27 -32.89
N SER A 384 33.70 -130.13 -34.19
CA SER A 384 34.75 -130.88 -34.89
C SER A 384 36.16 -130.48 -34.44
N ALA A 385 36.42 -129.18 -34.24
CA ALA A 385 37.69 -128.67 -33.72
C ALA A 385 37.95 -129.15 -32.28
N LEU A 386 36.93 -129.11 -31.41
CA LEU A 386 37.01 -129.66 -30.05
C LEU A 386 37.26 -131.18 -30.05
N LEU A 387 36.67 -131.93 -31.00
CA LEU A 387 36.96 -133.35 -31.18
C LEU A 387 38.39 -133.61 -31.65
N GLN A 388 38.94 -132.81 -32.57
CA GLN A 388 40.35 -132.89 -32.96
C GLN A 388 41.28 -132.60 -31.79
N MET A 389 41.02 -131.54 -31.02
CA MET A 389 41.84 -131.19 -29.85
C MET A 389 41.77 -132.26 -28.76
N LYS A 390 40.58 -132.86 -28.53
CA LYS A 390 40.39 -133.99 -27.62
C LYS A 390 41.13 -135.26 -28.08
N ASN A 391 41.20 -135.50 -29.38
CA ASN A 391 41.95 -136.64 -29.93
C ASN A 391 43.47 -136.39 -29.88
N GLN A 392 43.94 -135.17 -30.11
CA GLN A 392 45.35 -134.81 -29.93
C GLN A 392 45.78 -135.00 -28.47
N MET A 393 45.02 -134.46 -27.51
CA MET A 393 45.31 -134.64 -26.08
C MET A 393 45.28 -136.11 -25.64
N ALA A 394 44.51 -136.97 -26.31
CA ALA A 394 44.54 -138.42 -26.06
C ALA A 394 45.81 -139.08 -26.61
N LEU A 395 46.29 -138.64 -27.77
CA LEU A 395 47.51 -139.11 -28.42
C LEU A 395 48.76 -138.70 -27.61
N ASP A 396 48.77 -137.48 -27.06
CA ASP A 396 49.81 -137.00 -26.14
C ASP A 396 49.84 -137.83 -24.82
N LEU A 397 48.66 -138.29 -24.36
CA LEU A 397 48.51 -139.18 -23.20
C LEU A 397 49.02 -140.61 -23.50
N GLU A 398 48.77 -141.09 -24.71
CA GLU A 398 49.27 -142.38 -25.22
C GLU A 398 50.81 -142.38 -25.37
N GLN A 399 51.41 -141.26 -25.80
CA GLN A 399 52.87 -141.07 -25.80
C GLN A 399 53.46 -141.07 -24.38
N LEU A 400 52.80 -140.42 -23.41
CA LEU A 400 53.22 -140.43 -22.00
C LEU A 400 53.11 -141.84 -21.36
N LEU A 401 52.15 -142.66 -21.80
CA LEU A 401 52.05 -144.06 -21.40
C LEU A 401 53.15 -144.91 -22.04
N ASN A 402 53.42 -144.76 -23.35
CA ASN A 402 54.53 -145.46 -24.01
C ASN A 402 55.89 -145.11 -23.39
N HIS A 403 56.17 -143.85 -23.06
CA HIS A 403 57.39 -143.48 -22.33
C HIS A 403 57.51 -144.18 -20.95
N ARG A 404 56.40 -144.50 -20.30
CA ARG A 404 56.37 -145.25 -19.04
C ARG A 404 56.61 -146.75 -19.26
N GLU A 405 56.11 -147.32 -20.35
CA GLU A 405 56.36 -148.73 -20.71
C GLU A 405 57.77 -148.97 -21.26
N GLU A 406 58.33 -148.05 -22.05
CA GLU A 406 59.73 -148.09 -22.49
C GLU A 406 60.70 -148.03 -21.30
N LEU A 407 60.41 -147.20 -20.29
CA LEU A 407 61.13 -147.17 -19.01
C LEU A 407 61.00 -148.47 -18.20
N ALA A 408 59.95 -149.26 -18.41
CA ALA A 408 59.81 -150.60 -17.82
C ALA A 408 60.57 -151.66 -18.63
N ALA A 409 60.49 -151.63 -19.96
CA ALA A 409 61.19 -152.54 -20.86
C ALA A 409 62.72 -152.44 -20.70
N MET A 410 63.26 -151.21 -20.65
CA MET A 410 64.69 -150.97 -20.37
C MET A 410 65.15 -151.55 -19.02
N LYS A 411 64.25 -151.70 -18.03
CA LYS A 411 64.59 -152.31 -16.73
C LYS A 411 64.74 -153.82 -16.75
N GLN A 412 64.11 -154.55 -17.69
CA GLN A 412 64.21 -156.03 -17.75
C GLN A 412 65.19 -156.57 -18.79
N ILE A 413 65.60 -155.78 -19.78
CA ILE A 413 66.71 -156.17 -20.70
C ILE A 413 68.00 -156.45 -19.90
N VAL A 414 68.22 -155.72 -18.80
CA VAL A 414 69.36 -155.90 -17.88
C VAL A 414 69.37 -157.30 -17.22
N THR A 415 68.21 -157.94 -17.01
CA THR A 415 68.12 -159.24 -16.32
C THR A 415 68.34 -160.47 -17.20
N ASN A 416 68.29 -160.35 -18.54
CA ASN A 416 68.36 -161.51 -19.45
C ASN A 416 69.73 -161.77 -20.10
N MET A 417 70.80 -161.08 -19.69
CA MET A 417 72.18 -161.34 -20.14
C MET A 417 72.81 -162.60 -19.51
N ARG A 418 72.03 -163.69 -19.37
CA ARG A 418 72.49 -165.00 -18.87
C ARG A 418 71.51 -166.14 -19.26
N ASN A 419 71.81 -167.10 -20.13
CA ASN A 419 72.94 -167.20 -21.06
C ASN A 419 72.72 -168.35 -22.10
N LYS A 420 72.35 -168.08 -23.37
CA LYS A 420 72.67 -168.92 -24.57
C LYS A 420 72.09 -168.38 -25.91
N ARG A 421 72.50 -169.00 -27.03
CA ARG A 421 72.18 -168.66 -28.42
C ARG A 421 71.56 -169.86 -29.17
N SER A 422 70.53 -169.60 -29.98
CA SER A 422 70.07 -170.36 -31.17
C SER A 422 68.83 -169.62 -31.72
N GLU A 423 68.96 -168.78 -32.74
CA GLU A 423 68.71 -169.11 -34.17
C GLU A 423 67.21 -169.18 -34.54
N ASP A 424 66.68 -168.10 -35.14
CA ASP A 424 65.80 -168.08 -36.33
C ASP A 424 65.58 -166.61 -36.84
N PRO A 425 64.95 -166.35 -38.02
CA PRO A 425 65.36 -165.21 -38.87
C PRO A 425 64.29 -164.14 -39.23
N LEU A 426 64.79 -163.06 -39.87
CA LEU A 426 64.15 -162.20 -40.89
C LEU A 426 62.77 -161.57 -40.62
N LEU A 427 62.77 -160.28 -40.25
CA LEU A 427 62.48 -159.14 -41.16
C LEU A 427 62.51 -157.81 -40.39
N LEU A 428 63.22 -156.80 -40.92
CA LEU A 428 63.42 -155.51 -40.23
C LEU A 428 63.84 -154.39 -41.21
N THR A 429 63.57 -153.13 -40.82
CA THR A 429 63.99 -151.86 -41.44
C THR A 429 63.46 -151.57 -42.86
N LYS A 430 62.83 -150.38 -43.04
CA LYS A 430 63.16 -149.45 -44.15
C LYS A 430 62.41 -148.09 -44.08
N THR A 431 63.16 -147.02 -44.39
CA THR A 431 62.81 -145.78 -45.14
C THR A 431 61.49 -145.04 -44.83
N GLU A 432 61.48 -143.77 -44.40
CA GLU A 432 61.90 -142.52 -45.10
C GLU A 432 60.87 -141.93 -46.10
N SER A 433 61.01 -140.62 -46.37
CA SER A 433 60.45 -139.82 -47.51
C SER A 433 58.95 -139.44 -47.43
N LYS A 434 58.49 -138.19 -47.70
CA LYS A 434 58.71 -137.21 -48.82
C LYS A 434 58.11 -137.71 -50.16
N THR A 435 57.55 -136.91 -51.08
CA THR A 435 57.29 -135.44 -51.26
C THR A 435 55.80 -135.24 -51.72
N VAL A 436 55.21 -134.12 -52.20
CA VAL A 436 55.49 -132.68 -52.51
C VAL A 436 54.09 -131.95 -52.39
N THR A 437 53.88 -130.69 -51.97
CA THR A 437 54.03 -129.39 -52.69
C THR A 437 53.21 -129.31 -54.02
N GLU A 438 52.60 -128.23 -54.53
CA GLU A 438 52.77 -126.77 -54.53
C GLU A 438 51.42 -126.02 -54.26
N ASN A 439 51.28 -124.71 -54.00
CA ASN A 439 52.02 -123.45 -54.31
C ASN A 439 51.71 -122.78 -55.67
N GLN A 440 50.66 -121.93 -55.71
CA GLN A 440 50.44 -120.78 -56.64
C GLN A 440 49.18 -120.02 -56.19
N LYS A 441 49.09 -118.69 -56.04
CA LYS A 441 49.97 -117.54 -56.36
C LYS A 441 49.93 -116.98 -57.80
N SER A 442 48.76 -116.51 -58.21
CA SER A 442 48.63 -115.23 -58.93
C SER A 442 47.94 -114.22 -58.00
N LYS A 443 48.40 -112.96 -57.83
CA LYS A 443 48.77 -111.90 -58.80
C LYS A 443 47.57 -111.44 -59.62
N THR A 444 47.30 -110.15 -59.81
CA THR A 444 47.91 -108.90 -59.28
C THR A 444 46.79 -107.84 -59.32
N LEU A 445 46.60 -107.01 -58.28
CA LEU A 445 47.28 -105.72 -58.08
C LEU A 445 46.99 -104.70 -59.20
N ASN A 446 46.47 -103.55 -58.75
CA ASN A 446 46.20 -102.28 -59.44
C ASN A 446 44.97 -102.25 -60.39
N VAL A 447 44.07 -101.24 -60.36
CA VAL A 447 44.17 -99.78 -60.08
C VAL A 447 44.79 -99.03 -61.28
N PRO A 448 44.33 -97.82 -61.66
CA PRO A 448 43.25 -96.97 -61.14
C PRO A 448 42.03 -97.00 -62.12
N THR A 449 41.17 -96.01 -62.37
CA THR A 449 41.08 -94.56 -62.04
C THR A 449 39.63 -94.09 -62.26
N GLU A 450 39.18 -93.09 -61.48
CA GLU A 450 38.52 -91.82 -61.91
C GLU A 450 37.50 -91.80 -63.08
N HIS A 451 36.44 -90.97 -63.07
CA HIS A 451 35.77 -90.21 -61.99
C HIS A 451 34.33 -89.85 -62.48
N GLU A 452 33.78 -88.69 -62.07
CA GLU A 452 32.47 -88.13 -62.47
C GLU A 452 31.22 -88.86 -61.88
N ASP A 453 30.32 -88.22 -61.13
CA ASP A 453 30.43 -86.85 -60.62
C ASP A 453 29.71 -86.59 -59.28
N ASN A 454 30.18 -85.56 -58.56
CA ASN A 454 29.52 -85.00 -57.38
C ASN A 454 28.67 -83.79 -57.75
N ILE A 455 27.79 -83.37 -56.82
CA ILE A 455 27.17 -82.03 -56.60
C ILE A 455 25.85 -82.34 -55.87
N PHE A 456 25.68 -82.19 -54.56
CA PHE A 456 26.31 -81.29 -53.57
C PHE A 456 25.88 -79.82 -53.70
N ILE A 457 24.60 -79.55 -53.41
CA ILE A 457 24.10 -78.20 -53.11
C ILE A 457 24.31 -77.92 -51.60
N PRO A 458 25.10 -76.90 -51.22
CA PRO A 458 25.36 -76.60 -49.82
C PRO A 458 24.23 -75.78 -49.15
N LYS A 459 24.17 -75.92 -47.82
CA LYS A 459 23.55 -74.98 -46.86
C LYS A 459 24.66 -74.57 -45.85
N PRO A 460 24.36 -73.75 -44.83
CA PRO A 460 23.91 -72.35 -44.87
C PRO A 460 24.95 -71.47 -44.11
N THR A 461 24.57 -70.24 -43.73
CA THR A 461 25.27 -69.52 -42.64
C THR A 461 24.25 -68.97 -41.64
N LEU A 462 24.47 -69.22 -40.34
CA LEU A 462 23.60 -68.76 -39.25
C LEU A 462 24.46 -68.15 -38.12
N PHE A 463 24.20 -66.88 -37.80
CA PHE A 463 24.57 -66.25 -36.52
C PHE A 463 23.39 -65.34 -36.11
N THR A 464 22.39 -65.88 -35.41
CA THR A 464 22.28 -65.97 -33.93
C THR A 464 22.08 -64.64 -33.20
N LYS A 465 20.95 -64.56 -32.47
CA LYS A 465 20.78 -63.93 -31.15
C LYS A 465 21.28 -62.49 -30.96
N LYS A 466 20.36 -61.56 -30.70
CA LYS A 466 20.04 -61.18 -29.32
C LYS A 466 18.78 -60.32 -29.18
N GLU A 467 18.28 -60.24 -27.95
CA GLU A 467 17.17 -59.39 -27.53
C GLU A 467 17.50 -57.89 -27.61
N ALA A 468 16.47 -57.05 -27.68
CA ALA A 468 16.56 -55.67 -27.22
C ALA A 468 16.60 -55.63 -25.68
N PRO A 469 17.33 -54.65 -25.11
CA PRO A 469 16.75 -53.89 -24.01
C PRO A 469 16.94 -52.37 -24.17
N GLU A 470 16.34 -51.62 -23.24
CA GLU A 470 16.11 -50.17 -23.30
C GLU A 470 17.31 -49.29 -22.83
N TRP A 471 17.01 -48.17 -22.18
CA TRP A 471 17.84 -47.31 -21.31
C TRP A 471 18.91 -46.39 -21.94
N SER A 472 18.48 -45.37 -22.68
CA SER A 472 19.07 -44.01 -22.57
C SER A 472 18.02 -42.97 -23.02
N LYS A 473 17.48 -42.04 -22.21
CA LYS A 473 18.09 -41.08 -21.26
C LYS A 473 19.23 -40.32 -21.96
N LYS A 474 19.16 -39.00 -22.21
CA LYS A 474 18.38 -37.93 -21.54
C LYS A 474 18.25 -36.66 -22.40
N GLN A 475 17.28 -35.82 -22.03
CA GLN A 475 17.29 -34.34 -22.04
C GLN A 475 18.22 -33.60 -23.03
N LYS A 476 17.64 -32.74 -23.87
CA LYS A 476 18.19 -31.40 -24.12
C LYS A 476 17.10 -30.33 -23.95
N MET A 477 17.39 -29.38 -23.08
CA MET A 477 16.69 -28.10 -22.93
C MET A 477 17.79 -27.02 -22.99
N LYS A 478 17.46 -25.83 -23.51
CA LYS A 478 18.39 -24.71 -23.78
C LYS A 478 19.48 -25.00 -24.82
N THR A 479 19.33 -24.36 -25.97
CA THR A 479 20.13 -23.16 -26.24
C THR A 479 19.18 -21.97 -26.23
#